data_AF-A0A7C1D7N1-F1
#
_entry.id   AF-A0A7C1D7N1-F1
#
_cell.length_a   1.000
_cell.length_b   1.000
_cell.length_c   1.000
_cell.angle_alpha   90.00
_cell.angle_beta   90.00
_cell.angle_gamma   90.00
#
_symmetry.space_group_name_H-M   'P 1'
#
loop_
_entity.id
_entity.type
_entity.pdbx_description
1 polymer ?
#
loop_
_entity_poly.entity_id
_entity_poly.type
_entity_poly.pdbx_seq_one_letter_code
_entity_poly.pdbx_strand_id
1 'polypeptide(L)' 'MFIDLDGFIEVNDTLGHDAGDFLLKTLVQRLLSSIRKTDTIARVGGDEFLLIATELNSSDDAANIAKR' A
#
# COMPACT_ATOMS: atom_id res chain seq x y z
N MET A 1 0.91 -1.53 -9.82
CA MET A 1 0.69 -0.16 -9.28
C MET A 1 1.75 0.08 -8.23
N PHE A 2 2.38 1.26 -8.26
CA PHE A 2 3.33 1.70 -7.25
C PHE A 2 2.61 2.61 -6.26
N ILE A 3 2.92 2.44 -4.97
CA ILE A 3 2.29 3.15 -3.86
C ILE A 3 3.43 3.71 -3.00
N ASP A 4 3.35 4.99 -2.68
CA ASP A 4 4.29 5.71 -1.82
C ASP A 4 3.48 6.47 -0.76
N LEU A 5 3.97 6.57 0.47
CA LEU A 5 3.23 7.24 1.55
C LEU A 5 3.74 8.67 1.70
N ASP A 6 2.93 9.61 1.24
CA ASP A 6 3.14 11.01 1.56
C ASP A 6 3.19 11.21 3.09
N GLY A 7 4.26 11.85 3.58
CA GLY A 7 4.35 12.24 4.98
C GLY A 7 4.93 11.18 5.93
N PHE A 8 5.46 10.06 5.42
CA PHE A 8 5.91 8.97 6.31
C PHE A 8 7.10 9.36 7.21
N ILE A 9 8.03 10.16 6.69
CA ILE A 9 9.17 10.67 7.47
C ILE A 9 8.66 11.58 8.58
N GLU A 10 7.70 12.46 8.30
CA GLU A 10 7.11 13.37 9.27
C GLU A 10 6.42 12.64 10.42
N VAL A 11 5.78 11.49 10.13
CA VAL A 11 5.24 10.60 11.16
C VAL A 11 6.35 10.05 12.05
N ASN A 12 7.44 9.55 11.46
CA ASN A 12 8.59 9.05 12.24
C ASN A 12 9.23 10.14 13.09
N ASP A 13 9.41 11.34 12.53
CA ASP A 13 10.08 12.46 13.19
C ASP A 13 9.22 13.05 14.31
N THR A 14 7.89 13.06 14.15
CA THR A 14 6.97 13.67 15.13
C THR A 14 6.52 12.68 16.20
N LEU A 15 6.29 11.41 15.84
CA LEU A 15 5.66 10.40 16.70
C LEU A 15 6.57 9.21 17.02
N GLY A 16 7.77 9.16 16.44
CA GLY A 16 8.74 8.08 16.61
C GLY A 16 8.53 6.90 15.65
N HIS A 17 9.58 6.10 15.49
CA HIS A 17 9.58 4.95 14.57
C HIS A 17 8.54 3.87 14.92
N ASP A 18 8.21 3.68 16.20
CA ASP A 18 7.16 2.73 16.60
C ASP A 18 5.79 3.11 16.01
N ALA A 19 5.51 4.42 15.89
CA ALA A 19 4.31 4.92 15.24
C ALA A 19 4.35 4.70 13.72
N GLY A 20 5.51 4.88 13.09
CA GLY A 20 5.72 4.54 11.68
C GLY A 20 5.50 3.05 11.40
N ASP A 21 6.04 2.17 12.24
CA ASP A 21 5.83 0.72 12.13
C ASP A 21 4.35 0.34 12.29
N PHE A 22 3.65 0.99 13.23
CA PHE A 22 2.22 0.81 13.41
C PHE A 22 1.42 1.27 12.18
N LEU A 23 1.80 2.42 11.59
CA LEU A 23 1.20 2.96 10.38
C LEU A 23 1.37 1.99 9.20
N LEU A 24 2.59 1.49 8.96
CA LEU A 24 2.87 0.53 7.87
C LEU A 24 2.08 -0.76 8.03
N LYS A 25 2.01 -1.32 9.25
CA LYS A 25 1.19 -2.53 9.52
C LYS A 25 -0.28 -2.27 9.25
N THR A 26 -0.80 -1.13 9.70
CA THR A 26 -2.20 -0.73 9.50
C THR A 26 -2.52 -0.52 8.02
N LEU A 27 -1.62 0.11 7.27
CA LEU A 27 -1.75 0.28 5.83
C LEU A 27 -1.84 -1.07 5.13
N VAL A 28 -0.90 -1.98 5.38
CA VAL A 28 -0.88 -3.29 4.71
C VAL A 28 -2.16 -4.07 5.01
N GLN A 29 -2.69 -4.01 6.23
CA GLN A 29 -3.98 -4.63 6.56
C GLN A 29 -5.13 -4.05 5.73
N ARG A 30 -5.16 -2.72 5.54
CA ARG A 30 -6.18 -2.04 4.72
C ARG A 30 -6.04 -2.36 3.23
N LEU A 31 -4.81 -2.44 2.72
CA LEU A 31 -4.55 -2.80 1.33
C LEU A 31 -4.97 -4.26 1.08
N LEU A 32 -4.59 -5.19 1.96
CA LEU A 32 -4.99 -6.59 1.86
C LEU A 32 -6.52 -6.79 1.91
N SER A 33 -7.26 -5.96 2.67
CA SER A 33 -8.73 -6.01 2.67
C SER A 33 -9.37 -5.44 1.40
N SER A 34 -8.62 -4.66 0.61
CA SER A 34 -9.13 -3.92 -0.55
C SER A 34 -8.79 -4.59 -1.89
N ILE A 35 -7.90 -5.59 -1.88
CA ILE A 35 -7.46 -6.34 -3.07
C ILE A 35 -7.99 -7.78 -3.08
N ARG A 36 -7.87 -8.48 -4.21
CA ARG A 36 -8.26 -9.89 -4.31
C ARG A 36 -7.17 -10.78 -3.72
N LYS A 37 -7.53 -12.01 -3.35
CA LYS A 37 -6.57 -13.01 -2.82
C LYS A 37 -5.47 -13.41 -3.82
N THR A 38 -5.72 -13.25 -5.10
CA THR A 38 -4.76 -13.57 -6.18
C THR A 38 -3.78 -12.42 -6.43
N ASP A 39 -4.10 -11.22 -5.96
CA ASP A 39 -3.22 -10.06 -6.08
C ASP A 39 -2.10 -10.16 -5.05
N THR A 40 -0.94 -9.62 -5.40
CA THR A 40 0.25 -9.62 -4.53
C THR A 40 0.61 -8.20 -4.15
N ILE A 41 0.81 -7.97 -2.85
CA ILE A 41 1.42 -6.74 -2.35
C ILE A 41 2.84 -7.04 -1.84
N ALA A 42 3.80 -6.23 -2.25
CA ALA A 42 5.19 -6.32 -1.81
C ALA A 42 5.63 -4.96 -1.27
N ARG A 43 6.36 -4.97 -0.15
CA ARG A 43 7.09 -3.80 0.33
C ARG A 43 8.47 -3.81 -0.34
N VAL A 44 8.81 -2.74 -1.03
CA VAL A 44 10.06 -2.62 -1.80
C VAL A 44 11.05 -1.63 -1.19
N GLY A 45 10.55 -0.68 -0.39
CA GLY A 45 11.35 0.34 0.29
C GLY A 45 10.85 0.62 1.71
N GLY A 46 11.22 1.79 2.24
CA GLY A 46 10.78 2.25 3.56
C GLY A 46 9.26 2.32 3.64
N ASP A 47 8.69 3.22 2.87
CA ASP A 47 7.26 3.49 2.68
C ASP A 47 6.74 3.06 1.30
N GLU A 48 7.61 2.52 0.45
CA GLU A 48 7.25 2.16 -0.92
C GLU A 48 6.68 0.74 -1.01
N PHE A 49 5.55 0.60 -1.71
CA PHE A 49 4.87 -0.67 -1.96
C PHE A 49 4.56 -0.87 -3.45
N LEU A 50 4.57 -2.13 -3.87
CA LEU A 50 4.14 -2.56 -5.19
C LEU A 50 2.92 -3.48 -5.08
N LEU A 51 1.85 -3.12 -5.76
CA LEU A 51 0.69 -3.98 -5.97
C LEU A 51 0.73 -4.58 -7.38
N ILE A 52 0.85 -5.90 -7.43
CA ILE A 52 0.76 -6.71 -8.64
C ILE A 52 -0.66 -7.27 -8.69
N ALA A 53 -1.52 -6.61 -9.46
CA ALA A 53 -2.88 -7.07 -9.71
C ALA A 53 -2.89 -8.10 -10.84
N THR A 54 -3.64 -9.17 -10.65
CA THR A 54 -3.78 -10.27 -11.61
C THR A 54 -5.19 -10.24 -12.22
N GLU A 55 -5.39 -10.95 -13.33
CA GLU A 55 -6.72 -11.11 -13.95
C GLU A 55 -7.41 -9.77 -14.31
N LEU A 56 -6.61 -8.79 -14.75
CA LEU A 56 -7.14 -7.54 -15.28
C LEU A 56 -7.62 -7.76 -16.71
N ASN A 57 -8.88 -7.44 -16.99
CA ASN A 57 -9.46 -7.52 -18.32
C ASN A 57 -9.35 -6.18 -19.08
N SER A 58 -9.15 -5.08 -18.33
CA SER A 58 -8.99 -3.74 -18.88
C SER A 58 -8.17 -2.83 -17.97
N SER A 59 -7.78 -1.66 -18.47
CA SER A 59 -7.18 -0.59 -17.67
C SER A 59 -8.12 -0.07 -16.57
N ASP A 60 -9.43 -0.15 -16.80
CA ASP A 60 -10.43 0.32 -15.83
C ASP A 60 -10.44 -0.55 -14.57
N ASP A 61 -10.12 -1.84 -14.69
CA ASP A 61 -9.98 -2.72 -13.52
C ASP A 61 -8.86 -2.23 -12.59
N ALA A 62 -7.70 -1.87 -13.16
CA ALA A 62 -6.60 -1.30 -12.40
C ALA A 62 -6.96 0.07 -11.79
N ALA A 63 -7.68 0.92 -12.54
CA ALA A 63 -8.14 2.21 -12.06
C ALA A 63 -9.15 2.08 -10.91
N ASN A 64 -10.02 1.07 -10.94
CA ASN A 64 -10.98 0.80 -9.87
C ASN A 64 -10.29 0.32 -8.60
N ILE A 65 -9.22 -0.47 -8.73
CA ILE A 65 -8.37 -0.85 -7.59
C ILE A 65 -7.71 0.39 -6.98
N ALA A 66 -7.23 1.33 -7.79
CA ALA A 66 -6.54 2.54 -7.33
C ALA A 66 -7.44 3.51 -6.55
N LYS A 67 -8.76 3.43 -6.73
CA LYS A 67 -9.75 4.34 -6.12
C LYS A 67 -10.30 3.86 -4.77
N ARG A 68 -9.92 2.66 -4.33
CA ARG A 68 -10.36 2.08 -3.05
C ARG A 68 -9.52 2.61 -1.90
#